data_AF-A0A7C2QSA6-F1
#
_entry.id   AF-A0A7C2QSA6-F1
#
_cell.length_a   1.000
_cell.length_b   1.000
_cell.length_c   1.000
_cell.angle_alpha   90.00
_cell.angle_beta   90.00
_cell.angle_gamma   90.00
#
_symmetry.space_group_name_H-M   'P 1'
#
loop_
_entity.id
_entity.type
_entity.pdbx_description
1 polymer ?
#
loop_
_entity_poly.entity_id
_entity_poly.type
_entity_poly.pdbx_seq_one_letter_code
_entity_poly.pdbx_strand_id
1 'polypeptide(L)'
;MIRSPAVAGMFYADTAAELRDEIRKCFLSPLGPGQLPETAINGKRALRGLMCPHAGYYYSGAAAAHAYARLAEDGTPATVILLGPNHRAIGAPIAILSRGVFKTPLGEVPIDTPTAEAIKQTVSAVREDETAHYSEHSLEVQLPFLQTVAPNARIVPIVFGRVYYDRETVEVLKDLGKALASLLGDPARHRVLIASTDLMHYVPRDEAYRMDEVALQAVREVDGERLMEEVFRRDISMCGVMSTATMLFALREVGITQGEVLCHYTSGDVPGGDTRHVVGYAACAFYATK
;
A
#
# COMPACT_ATOMS: atom_id res chain seq x y z
N MET A 1 6.57 -21.74 -4.81
CA MET A 1 5.40 -21.11 -5.45
C MET A 1 5.87 -19.90 -6.22
N ILE A 2 5.28 -19.67 -7.39
CA ILE A 2 5.53 -18.47 -8.20
C ILE A 2 4.16 -17.83 -8.43
N ARG A 3 3.99 -16.60 -7.96
CA ARG A 3 2.77 -15.82 -8.16
C ARG A 3 2.94 -14.97 -9.43
N SER A 4 2.32 -15.41 -10.52
CA SER A 4 2.34 -14.70 -11.81
C SER A 4 1.55 -13.39 -11.77
N PRO A 5 1.89 -12.38 -12.58
CA PRO A 5 1.10 -11.15 -12.65
C PRO A 5 -0.30 -11.44 -13.20
N ALA A 6 -1.32 -10.86 -12.57
CA ALA A 6 -2.72 -10.98 -12.95
C ALA A 6 -3.20 -9.80 -13.83
N VAL A 7 -2.50 -8.65 -13.80
CA VAL A 7 -2.95 -7.41 -14.46
C VAL A 7 -1.88 -6.73 -15.33
N ALA A 8 -0.76 -7.39 -15.60
CA ALA A 8 0.20 -6.95 -16.62
C ALA A 8 -0.50 -6.85 -17.99
N GLY A 9 -0.27 -5.74 -18.70
CA GLY A 9 -0.95 -5.40 -19.95
C GLY A 9 -2.32 -4.75 -19.76
N MET A 10 -2.81 -4.62 -18.52
CA MET A 10 -4.08 -3.96 -18.20
C MET A 10 -3.88 -2.75 -17.29
N PHE A 11 -3.21 -2.93 -16.15
CA PHE A 11 -3.00 -1.86 -15.17
C PHE A 11 -1.64 -1.17 -15.35
N TYR A 12 -0.70 -1.87 -15.98
CA TYR A 12 0.64 -1.40 -16.31
C TYR A 12 1.16 -2.23 -17.49
N ALA A 13 2.16 -1.74 -18.23
CA ALA A 13 2.68 -2.42 -19.42
C ALA A 13 3.23 -3.83 -19.13
N ASP A 14 3.03 -4.78 -20.04
CA ASP A 14 3.43 -6.18 -19.89
C ASP A 14 4.88 -6.47 -20.32
N THR A 15 5.56 -5.51 -20.97
CA THR A 15 6.98 -5.62 -21.32
C THR A 15 7.87 -4.81 -20.38
N ALA A 16 9.09 -5.32 -20.13
CA ALA A 16 10.03 -4.68 -19.21
C ALA A 16 10.50 -3.29 -19.65
N ALA A 17 10.53 -3.02 -20.96
CA ALA A 17 10.98 -1.73 -21.49
C ALA A 17 9.89 -0.67 -21.34
N GLU A 18 8.66 -1.00 -21.75
CA GLU A 18 7.51 -0.10 -21.64
C GLU A 18 7.15 0.17 -20.19
N LEU A 19 7.21 -0.84 -19.32
CA LEU A 19 6.92 -0.67 -17.90
C LEU A 19 7.91 0.29 -17.20
N ARG A 20 9.20 0.22 -17.54
CA ARG A 20 10.18 1.18 -17.03
C ARG A 20 9.91 2.61 -17.50
N ASP A 21 9.52 2.77 -18.76
CA ASP A 21 9.16 4.08 -19.31
C ASP A 21 7.86 4.63 -18.69
N GLU A 22 6.86 3.78 -18.47
CA GLU A 22 5.61 4.14 -17.80
C GLU A 22 5.84 4.59 -16.36
N ILE A 23 6.66 3.85 -15.59
CA ILE A 23 7.07 4.26 -14.23
C ILE A 23 7.84 5.59 -14.27
N ARG A 24 8.79 5.74 -15.19
CA ARG A 24 9.55 6.99 -15.38
C ARG A 24 8.59 8.17 -15.63
N LYS A 25 7.58 7.99 -16.48
CA LYS A 25 6.53 9.00 -16.76
C LYS A 25 5.69 9.32 -15.53
N CYS A 26 5.39 8.33 -14.68
CA CYS A 26 4.69 8.57 -13.42
C CYS A 26 5.48 9.51 -12.49
N PHE A 27 6.80 9.31 -12.37
CA PHE A 27 7.68 10.21 -11.59
C PHE A 27 7.75 11.63 -12.17
N LEU A 28 7.83 11.75 -13.50
CA LEU A 28 7.96 13.03 -14.20
C LEU A 28 6.63 13.73 -14.50
N SER A 29 5.49 13.11 -14.18
CA SER A 29 4.17 13.66 -14.41
C SER A 29 3.98 14.98 -13.65
N PRO A 30 3.19 15.94 -14.16
CA PRO A 30 2.77 17.13 -13.41
C PRO A 30 2.02 16.81 -12.10
N LEU A 31 1.39 15.63 -12.02
CA LEU A 31 0.76 15.12 -10.78
C LEU A 31 1.74 14.30 -9.92
N GLY A 32 2.91 13.96 -10.46
CA GLY A 32 3.96 13.20 -9.80
C GLY A 32 4.95 14.10 -9.06
N PRO A 33 6.04 13.53 -8.52
CA PRO A 33 7.06 14.30 -7.81
C PRO A 33 7.87 15.25 -8.71
N GLY A 34 7.74 15.15 -10.04
CA GLY A 34 8.40 16.03 -11.01
C GLY A 34 9.88 15.71 -11.24
N GLN A 35 10.41 14.68 -10.59
CA GLN A 35 11.79 14.23 -10.70
C GLN A 35 11.90 12.71 -10.56
N LEU A 36 12.97 12.14 -11.11
CA LEU A 36 13.26 10.72 -10.94
C LEU A 36 13.73 10.44 -9.49
N PRO A 37 13.43 9.26 -8.95
CA PRO A 37 13.82 8.91 -7.60
C PRO A 37 15.35 8.72 -7.54
N GLU A 38 15.97 9.30 -6.51
CA GLU A 38 17.38 9.07 -6.19
C GLU A 38 17.49 8.23 -4.92
N THR A 39 18.03 7.02 -5.05
CA THR A 39 18.16 6.10 -3.93
C THR A 39 19.31 6.49 -3.02
N ALA A 40 19.00 6.87 -1.78
CA ALA A 40 20.01 7.21 -0.77
C ALA A 40 20.69 5.95 -0.22
N ILE A 41 22.02 5.87 -0.34
CA ILE A 41 22.81 4.75 0.21
C ILE A 41 22.82 4.77 1.75
N ASN A 42 22.97 5.98 2.32
CA ASN A 42 23.01 6.24 3.77
C ASN A 42 21.90 7.21 4.18
N GLY A 43 20.68 6.97 3.68
CA GLY A 43 19.51 7.76 4.06
C GLY A 43 19.19 7.62 5.56
N LYS A 44 18.25 8.44 6.04
CA LYS A 44 17.90 8.51 7.47
C LYS A 44 17.30 7.20 8.00
N ARG A 45 16.74 6.36 7.13
CA ARG A 45 16.02 5.13 7.48
C ARG A 45 14.96 5.39 8.55
N ALA A 46 14.27 6.52 8.45
CA ALA A 46 13.24 6.96 9.40
C ALA A 46 11.83 6.57 8.94
N LEU A 47 11.63 6.27 7.65
CA LEU A 47 10.34 5.86 7.12
C LEU A 47 9.92 4.51 7.71
N ARG A 48 8.67 4.42 8.17
CA ARG A 48 8.06 3.20 8.75
C ARG A 48 6.79 2.77 8.04
N GLY A 49 6.09 3.71 7.39
CA GLY A 49 4.86 3.42 6.67
C GLY A 49 4.71 4.27 5.41
N LEU A 50 4.05 3.71 4.40
CA LEU A 50 3.53 4.41 3.23
C LEU A 50 2.08 3.99 2.97
N MET A 51 1.27 4.92 2.48
CA MET A 51 -0.02 4.61 1.86
C MET A 51 0.07 4.93 0.37
N CYS A 52 -0.34 4.01 -0.50
CA CYS A 52 -0.21 4.14 -1.95
C CYS A 52 -1.45 3.60 -2.68
N PRO A 53 -1.88 4.20 -3.80
CA PRO A 53 -2.99 3.69 -4.62
C PRO A 53 -2.59 2.51 -5.50
N HIS A 54 -3.58 1.80 -6.04
CA HIS A 54 -3.39 0.60 -6.88
C HIS A 54 -4.29 0.49 -8.11
N ALA A 55 -4.93 1.56 -8.56
CA ALA A 55 -5.48 1.62 -9.92
C ALA A 55 -4.38 1.50 -11.00
N GLY A 56 -4.79 1.48 -12.28
CA GLY A 56 -3.84 1.48 -13.40
C GLY A 56 -2.93 2.71 -13.40
N TYR A 57 -1.69 2.55 -13.83
CA TYR A 57 -0.61 3.56 -13.73
C TYR A 57 -0.93 4.86 -14.45
N TYR A 58 -1.67 4.80 -15.56
CA TYR A 58 -2.21 6.00 -16.23
C TYR A 58 -2.96 6.93 -15.26
N TYR A 59 -3.73 6.36 -14.33
CA TYR A 59 -4.54 7.11 -13.38
C TYR A 59 -3.79 7.39 -12.08
N SER A 60 -3.35 6.35 -11.36
CA SER A 60 -2.86 6.46 -9.98
C SER A 60 -1.33 6.42 -9.86
N GLY A 61 -0.62 6.13 -10.95
CA GLY A 61 0.83 5.91 -10.91
C GLY A 61 1.62 7.13 -10.45
N ALA A 62 1.15 8.35 -10.78
CA ALA A 62 1.78 9.59 -10.33
C ALA A 62 1.66 9.78 -8.81
N ALA A 63 0.53 9.41 -8.20
CA ALA A 63 0.39 9.38 -6.75
C ALA A 63 1.33 8.33 -6.12
N ALA A 64 1.34 7.10 -6.64
CA ALA A 64 2.27 6.07 -6.16
C ALA A 64 3.74 6.54 -6.22
N ALA A 65 4.13 7.24 -7.29
CA ALA A 65 5.47 7.77 -7.46
C ALA A 65 5.92 8.70 -6.33
N HIS A 66 5.02 9.51 -5.73
CA HIS A 66 5.36 10.33 -4.55
C HIS A 66 5.81 9.47 -3.36
N ALA A 67 5.06 8.41 -3.05
CA ALA A 67 5.41 7.51 -1.95
C ALA A 67 6.73 6.77 -2.19
N TYR A 68 6.93 6.26 -3.41
CA TYR A 68 8.17 5.55 -3.76
C TYR A 68 9.38 6.48 -3.89
N ALA A 69 9.20 7.76 -4.22
CA ALA A 69 10.26 8.76 -4.12
C ALA A 69 10.73 8.92 -2.67
N ARG A 70 9.79 9.02 -1.70
CA ARG A 70 10.14 9.06 -0.27
C ARG A 70 10.85 7.79 0.21
N LEU A 71 10.48 6.63 -0.30
CA LEU A 71 11.19 5.37 -0.01
C LEU A 71 12.64 5.40 -0.53
N ALA A 72 12.86 5.91 -1.74
CA ALA A 72 14.19 6.04 -2.32
C ALA A 72 15.06 7.02 -1.52
N GLU A 73 14.52 8.19 -1.19
CA GLU A 73 15.21 9.26 -0.46
C GLU A 73 15.58 8.86 0.98
N ASP A 74 14.73 8.10 1.66
CA ASP A 74 14.97 7.66 3.04
C ASP A 74 16.02 6.53 3.14
N GLY A 75 16.22 5.80 2.05
CA GLY A 75 17.09 4.63 1.96
C GLY A 75 16.30 3.32 1.98
N THR A 76 16.65 2.40 1.08
CA THR A 76 15.84 1.22 0.79
C THR A 76 15.81 0.23 1.96
N PRO A 77 14.62 -0.28 2.36
CA PRO A 77 14.48 -1.30 3.38
C PRO A 77 14.92 -2.67 2.85
N ALA A 78 15.29 -3.57 3.77
CA ALA A 78 15.54 -4.96 3.41
C ALA A 78 14.23 -5.73 3.14
N THR A 79 13.18 -5.37 3.88
CA THR A 79 11.87 -6.02 3.80
C THR A 79 10.75 -4.98 3.76
N VAL A 80 9.83 -5.14 2.83
CA VAL A 80 8.60 -4.36 2.72
C VAL A 80 7.41 -5.26 3.05
N ILE A 81 6.60 -4.87 4.02
CA ILE A 81 5.37 -5.59 4.35
C ILE A 81 4.23 -4.91 3.61
N LEU A 82 3.68 -5.60 2.62
CA LEU A 82 2.63 -5.09 1.74
C LEU A 82 1.27 -5.50 2.31
N LEU A 83 0.40 -4.51 2.56
CA LEU A 83 -0.94 -4.69 3.10
C LEU A 83 -1.95 -4.18 2.08
N GLY A 84 -2.91 -4.99 1.63
CA GLY A 84 -3.86 -4.53 0.62
C GLY A 84 -5.20 -5.28 0.66
N PRO A 85 -6.25 -4.75 0.05
CA PRO A 85 -7.51 -5.46 -0.05
C PRO A 85 -7.42 -6.69 -0.97
N ASN A 86 -8.31 -7.64 -0.73
CA ASN A 86 -8.66 -8.74 -1.62
C ASN A 86 -10.04 -8.44 -2.22
N HIS A 87 -10.03 -7.79 -3.38
CA HIS A 87 -11.20 -7.40 -4.17
C HIS A 87 -12.00 -8.60 -4.68
N ARG A 88 -11.35 -9.77 -4.81
CA ARG A 88 -12.05 -11.00 -5.21
C ARG A 88 -12.90 -11.56 -4.08
N ALA A 89 -12.58 -11.24 -2.81
CA ALA A 89 -13.23 -11.77 -1.62
C ALA A 89 -13.26 -13.32 -1.58
N ILE A 90 -12.23 -13.96 -2.15
CA ILE A 90 -12.04 -15.42 -2.15
C ILE A 90 -10.92 -15.78 -1.18
N GLY A 91 -11.08 -16.89 -0.47
CA GLY A 91 -10.07 -17.42 0.46
C GLY A 91 -10.23 -16.91 1.89
N ALA A 92 -9.14 -16.96 2.65
CA ALA A 92 -9.14 -16.54 4.05
C ALA A 92 -9.39 -15.03 4.23
N PRO A 93 -10.02 -14.61 5.35
CA PRO A 93 -10.27 -13.19 5.64
C PRO A 93 -9.00 -12.35 5.74
N ILE A 94 -7.90 -12.91 6.26
CA ILE A 94 -6.58 -12.30 6.21
C ILE A 94 -5.62 -13.37 5.72
N ALA A 95 -5.11 -13.17 4.51
CA ALA A 95 -4.30 -14.15 3.80
C ALA A 95 -2.87 -13.67 3.59
N ILE A 96 -1.90 -14.52 3.89
CA ILE A 96 -0.47 -14.29 3.66
C ILE A 96 0.07 -15.33 2.68
N LEU A 97 1.10 -14.94 1.91
CA LEU A 97 2.02 -15.90 1.30
C LEU A 97 3.36 -15.87 2.04
N SER A 98 3.77 -16.99 2.63
CA SER A 98 4.99 -17.05 3.46
C SER A 98 6.25 -17.43 2.67
N ARG A 99 6.11 -17.92 1.45
CA ARG A 99 7.22 -18.47 0.66
C ARG A 99 6.98 -18.37 -0.83
N GLY A 100 8.06 -18.23 -1.58
CA GLY A 100 8.04 -18.11 -3.04
C GLY A 100 8.41 -16.71 -3.49
N VAL A 101 7.94 -16.37 -4.69
CA VAL A 101 8.25 -15.12 -5.39
C VAL A 101 7.01 -14.58 -6.09
N PHE A 102 6.94 -13.27 -6.26
CA PHE A 102 5.98 -12.61 -7.16
C PHE A 102 6.71 -12.24 -8.46
N LYS A 103 6.11 -12.53 -9.61
CA LYS A 103 6.64 -12.14 -10.92
C LYS A 103 6.02 -10.85 -11.40
N THR A 104 6.84 -10.02 -12.04
CA THR A 104 6.44 -8.87 -12.84
C THR A 104 7.22 -8.91 -14.16
N PRO A 105 6.91 -8.03 -15.13
CA PRO A 105 7.75 -7.86 -16.32
C PRO A 105 9.18 -7.41 -16.00
N LEU A 106 9.44 -6.82 -14.83
CA LEU A 106 10.80 -6.39 -14.42
C LEU A 106 11.61 -7.52 -13.76
N GLY A 107 11.00 -8.65 -13.42
CA GLY A 107 11.65 -9.80 -12.80
C GLY A 107 10.89 -10.31 -11.58
N GLU A 108 11.58 -11.06 -10.73
CA GLU A 108 11.01 -11.67 -9.53
C GLU A 108 11.24 -10.81 -8.28
N VAL A 109 10.26 -10.79 -7.39
CA VAL A 109 10.33 -10.18 -6.05
C VAL A 109 10.21 -11.29 -5.02
N PRO A 110 11.26 -11.61 -4.25
CA PRO A 110 11.25 -12.72 -3.31
C PRO A 110 10.49 -12.38 -2.03
N ILE A 111 9.81 -13.38 -1.46
CA ILE A 111 9.17 -13.25 -0.15
C ILE A 111 10.23 -13.35 0.96
N ASP A 112 10.14 -12.51 1.99
CA ASP A 112 10.90 -12.64 3.23
C ASP A 112 10.28 -13.73 4.11
N THR A 113 10.59 -14.99 3.80
CA THR A 113 10.03 -16.16 4.48
C THR A 113 10.17 -16.13 6.01
N PRO A 114 11.35 -15.81 6.59
CA PRO A 114 11.47 -15.68 8.04
C PRO A 114 10.46 -14.69 8.66
N THR A 115 10.32 -13.49 8.08
CA THR A 115 9.39 -12.48 8.60
C THR A 115 7.93 -12.90 8.40
N ALA A 116 7.59 -13.46 7.24
CA ALA A 116 6.22 -13.89 6.95
C ALA A 116 5.75 -15.07 7.83
N GLU A 117 6.61 -16.07 8.07
CA GLU A 117 6.32 -17.17 8.98
C GLU A 117 6.18 -16.68 10.43
N ALA A 118 7.00 -15.72 10.87
CA ALA A 118 6.87 -15.14 12.21
C ALA A 118 5.50 -14.46 12.42
N ILE A 119 4.99 -13.71 11.43
CA ILE A 119 3.66 -13.10 11.49
C ILE A 119 2.57 -14.17 11.60
N LYS A 120 2.61 -15.18 10.72
CA LYS A 120 1.63 -16.27 10.70
C LYS A 120 1.60 -17.08 12.01
N GLN A 121 2.76 -17.26 12.65
CA GLN A 121 2.86 -17.95 13.94
C GLN A 121 2.34 -17.10 15.10
N THR A 122 2.49 -15.77 15.02
CA THR A 122 2.09 -14.84 16.08
C THR A 122 0.59 -14.53 16.03
N VAL A 123 0.00 -14.42 14.82
CA VAL A 123 -1.37 -13.95 14.63
C VAL A 123 -2.22 -15.04 13.99
N SER A 124 -3.02 -15.74 14.80
CA SER A 124 -3.82 -16.91 14.39
C SER A 124 -4.89 -16.64 13.33
N ALA A 125 -5.30 -15.38 13.18
CA ALA A 125 -6.22 -14.91 12.15
C ALA A 125 -5.58 -14.86 10.76
N VAL A 126 -4.24 -14.73 10.67
CA VAL A 126 -3.50 -14.71 9.40
C VAL A 126 -3.31 -16.15 8.91
N ARG A 127 -3.80 -16.45 7.70
CA ARG A 127 -3.77 -17.80 7.13
C ARG A 127 -2.95 -17.83 5.85
N GLU A 128 -2.20 -18.92 5.65
CA GLU A 128 -1.57 -19.21 4.36
C GLU A 128 -2.67 -19.51 3.34
N ASP A 129 -2.77 -18.74 2.26
CA ASP A 129 -3.79 -18.98 1.24
C ASP A 129 -3.38 -18.43 -0.13
N GLU A 130 -3.03 -19.33 -1.06
CA GLU A 130 -2.67 -18.96 -2.43
C GLU A 130 -3.86 -18.45 -3.25
N THR A 131 -5.07 -18.93 -2.94
CA THR A 131 -6.28 -18.61 -3.69
C THR A 131 -6.64 -17.14 -3.51
N ALA A 132 -6.45 -16.62 -2.30
CA ALA A 132 -6.66 -15.20 -1.99
C ALA A 132 -5.73 -14.25 -2.76
N HIS A 133 -4.55 -14.73 -3.17
CA HIS A 133 -3.54 -13.92 -3.89
C HIS A 133 -3.55 -14.13 -5.41
N TYR A 134 -4.13 -15.23 -5.90
CA TYR A 134 -3.95 -15.74 -7.27
C TYR A 134 -4.37 -14.73 -8.35
N SER A 135 -5.49 -14.04 -8.17
CA SER A 135 -6.02 -13.04 -9.13
C SER A 135 -6.34 -11.70 -8.49
N GLU A 136 -5.75 -11.45 -7.32
CA GLU A 136 -5.80 -10.15 -6.63
C GLU A 136 -4.72 -9.24 -7.21
N HIS A 137 -4.93 -7.92 -7.27
CA HIS A 137 -4.01 -6.97 -7.91
C HIS A 137 -3.47 -5.89 -6.97
N SER A 138 -4.10 -5.65 -5.82
CA SER A 138 -3.77 -4.52 -4.94
C SER A 138 -2.29 -4.48 -4.54
N LEU A 139 -1.67 -5.63 -4.30
CA LEU A 139 -0.24 -5.75 -3.98
C LEU A 139 0.66 -5.84 -5.21
N GLU A 140 0.15 -6.38 -6.32
CA GLU A 140 0.90 -6.53 -7.58
C GLU A 140 1.34 -5.19 -8.14
N VAL A 141 0.41 -4.24 -8.17
CA VAL A 141 0.57 -2.92 -8.77
C VAL A 141 1.66 -2.10 -8.05
N GLN A 142 1.99 -2.47 -6.82
CA GLN A 142 3.07 -1.88 -6.01
C GLN A 142 4.46 -2.39 -6.43
N LEU A 143 4.56 -3.60 -6.99
CA LEU A 143 5.84 -4.28 -7.17
C LEU A 143 6.76 -3.64 -8.22
N PRO A 144 6.28 -3.17 -9.39
CA PRO A 144 7.17 -2.54 -10.36
C PRO A 144 7.83 -1.25 -9.84
N PHE A 145 7.07 -0.42 -9.09
CA PHE A 145 7.64 0.74 -8.40
C PHE A 145 8.69 0.32 -7.36
N LEU A 146 8.38 -0.70 -6.55
CA LEU A 146 9.32 -1.23 -5.56
C LEU A 146 10.62 -1.72 -6.20
N GLN A 147 10.54 -2.50 -7.29
CA GLN A 147 11.71 -2.98 -8.03
C GLN A 147 12.54 -1.85 -8.64
N THR A 148 11.92 -0.71 -8.94
CA THR A 148 12.60 0.47 -9.47
C THR A 148 13.44 1.18 -8.41
N VAL A 149 12.91 1.36 -7.20
CA VAL A 149 13.60 2.15 -6.16
C VAL A 149 14.38 1.31 -5.15
N ALA A 150 13.97 0.05 -4.95
CA ALA A 150 14.52 -0.89 -3.98
C ALA A 150 14.65 -2.31 -4.59
N PRO A 151 15.51 -2.51 -5.61
CA PRO A 151 15.57 -3.75 -6.39
C PRO A 151 15.94 -5.01 -5.57
N ASN A 152 16.53 -4.84 -4.39
CA ASN A 152 16.93 -5.94 -3.50
C ASN A 152 15.95 -6.18 -2.34
N ALA A 153 14.88 -5.39 -2.23
CA ALA A 153 13.90 -5.55 -1.17
C ALA A 153 13.13 -6.86 -1.33
N ARG A 154 12.93 -7.55 -0.21
CA ARG A 154 12.02 -8.70 -0.11
C ARG A 154 10.64 -8.21 0.33
N ILE A 155 9.60 -9.00 0.06
CA ILE A 155 8.22 -8.63 0.43
C ILE A 155 7.61 -9.59 1.45
N VAL A 156 6.64 -9.10 2.22
CA VAL A 156 5.67 -9.93 2.94
C VAL A 156 4.27 -9.50 2.50
N PRO A 157 3.59 -10.26 1.63
CA PRO A 157 2.29 -9.88 1.09
C PRO A 157 1.14 -10.38 1.98
N ILE A 158 0.34 -9.45 2.50
CA ILE A 158 -0.86 -9.75 3.30
C ILE A 158 -2.07 -9.06 2.65
N VAL A 159 -3.09 -9.84 2.33
CA VAL A 159 -4.34 -9.33 1.76
C VAL A 159 -5.51 -9.51 2.71
N PHE A 160 -6.41 -8.53 2.72
CA PHE A 160 -7.58 -8.45 3.61
C PHE A 160 -8.84 -8.66 2.78
N GLY A 161 -9.57 -9.74 3.07
CA GLY A 161 -10.83 -10.13 2.43
C GLY A 161 -11.99 -9.20 2.80
N ARG A 162 -13.16 -9.80 3.04
CA ARG A 162 -14.37 -9.02 3.31
C ARG A 162 -14.21 -8.04 4.47
N VAL A 163 -14.76 -6.87 4.25
CA VAL A 163 -14.69 -5.69 5.11
C VAL A 163 -15.89 -5.73 6.06
N TYR A 164 -15.63 -5.84 7.36
CA TYR A 164 -16.66 -5.78 8.41
C TYR A 164 -16.23 -4.77 9.48
N TYR A 165 -17.16 -3.90 9.91
CA TYR A 165 -16.96 -3.01 11.05
C TYR A 165 -17.72 -3.54 12.25
N ASP A 166 -17.08 -4.48 12.93
CA ASP A 166 -17.53 -5.02 14.20
C ASP A 166 -16.34 -5.10 15.16
N ARG A 167 -16.66 -5.25 16.45
CA ARG A 167 -15.64 -5.24 17.51
C ARG A 167 -14.60 -6.36 17.35
N GLU A 168 -15.01 -7.55 16.95
CA GLU A 168 -14.09 -8.69 16.80
C GLU A 168 -13.09 -8.42 15.68
N THR A 169 -13.57 -7.92 14.55
CA THR A 169 -12.72 -7.55 13.43
C THR A 169 -11.71 -6.47 13.83
N VAL A 170 -12.14 -5.41 14.53
CA VAL A 170 -11.23 -4.35 15.00
C VAL A 170 -10.14 -4.89 15.91
N GLU A 171 -10.47 -5.77 16.86
CA GLU A 171 -9.46 -6.37 17.75
C GLU A 171 -8.47 -7.26 16.99
N VAL A 172 -8.92 -8.02 15.99
CA VAL A 172 -8.04 -8.79 15.11
C VAL A 172 -7.05 -7.87 14.36
N LEU A 173 -7.52 -6.73 13.83
CA LEU A 173 -6.64 -5.78 13.14
C LEU A 173 -5.63 -5.14 14.10
N LYS A 174 -6.03 -4.82 15.34
CA LYS A 174 -5.11 -4.32 16.37
C LYS A 174 -4.06 -5.34 16.76
N ASP A 175 -4.43 -6.61 16.92
CA ASP A 175 -3.49 -7.68 17.26
C ASP A 175 -2.49 -7.93 16.14
N LEU A 176 -2.93 -7.87 14.87
CA LEU A 176 -2.02 -7.85 13.74
C LEU A 176 -1.13 -6.59 13.75
N GLY A 177 -1.71 -5.41 14.04
CA GLY A 177 -0.98 -4.15 14.18
C GLY A 177 0.15 -4.24 15.22
N LYS A 178 -0.10 -4.81 16.40
CA LYS A 178 0.90 -5.04 17.45
C LYS A 178 2.02 -5.98 16.98
N ALA A 179 1.68 -7.06 16.28
CA ALA A 179 2.68 -7.98 15.72
C ALA A 179 3.57 -7.27 14.69
N LEU A 180 2.99 -6.44 13.82
CA LEU A 180 3.74 -5.62 12.85
C LEU A 180 4.61 -4.56 13.55
N ALA A 181 4.10 -3.90 14.60
CA ALA A 181 4.84 -2.94 15.40
C ALA A 181 6.11 -3.56 16.02
N SER A 182 6.01 -4.78 16.54
CA SER A 182 7.18 -5.51 17.06
C SER A 182 8.25 -5.75 16.00
N LEU A 183 7.88 -5.91 14.73
CA LEU A 183 8.83 -6.09 13.62
C LEU A 183 9.46 -4.76 13.18
N LEU A 184 8.71 -3.66 13.24
CA LEU A 184 9.20 -2.31 12.95
C LEU A 184 10.20 -1.81 13.99
N GLY A 185 10.07 -2.25 15.24
CA GLY A 185 10.93 -1.85 16.35
C GLY A 185 12.34 -2.48 16.36
N ASP A 186 12.61 -3.47 15.49
CA ASP A 186 13.92 -4.14 15.40
C ASP A 186 14.93 -3.26 14.63
N PRO A 187 15.90 -2.62 15.33
CA PRO A 187 16.83 -1.68 14.70
C PRO A 187 17.84 -2.36 13.77
N ALA A 188 18.01 -3.68 13.87
CA ALA A 188 18.94 -4.43 13.03
C ALA A 188 18.41 -4.61 11.59
N ARG A 189 17.12 -4.40 11.37
CA ARG A 189 16.46 -4.62 10.08
C ARG A 189 15.46 -3.51 9.79
N HIS A 190 15.85 -2.61 8.88
CA HIS A 190 14.95 -1.58 8.39
C HIS A 190 13.81 -2.22 7.58
N ARG A 191 12.59 -2.10 8.10
CA ARG A 191 11.33 -2.54 7.50
C ARG A 191 10.40 -1.36 7.29
N VAL A 192 9.60 -1.44 6.24
CA VAL A 192 8.56 -0.44 5.92
C VAL A 192 7.25 -1.17 5.65
N LEU A 193 6.15 -0.66 6.21
CA LEU A 193 4.79 -1.07 5.84
C LEU A 193 4.33 -0.28 4.62
N ILE A 194 3.66 -0.91 3.66
CA ILE A 194 2.97 -0.20 2.58
C ILE A 194 1.51 -0.66 2.57
N ALA A 195 0.60 0.23 2.91
CA ALA A 195 -0.83 0.03 2.75
C ALA A 195 -1.28 0.46 1.35
N SER A 196 -1.78 -0.49 0.58
CA SER A 196 -2.29 -0.30 -0.77
C SER A 196 -3.78 0.00 -0.74
N THR A 197 -4.19 1.18 -1.18
CA THR A 197 -5.59 1.64 -1.17
C THR A 197 -5.84 2.79 -2.14
N ASP A 198 -6.93 2.69 -2.90
CA ASP A 198 -7.61 3.84 -3.50
C ASP A 198 -8.64 4.41 -2.49
N LEU A 199 -9.14 5.62 -2.73
CA LEU A 199 -10.08 6.32 -1.84
C LEU A 199 -11.53 6.21 -2.35
N MET A 200 -12.29 7.31 -2.47
CA MET A 200 -13.68 7.29 -2.91
C MET A 200 -13.80 6.87 -4.38
N HIS A 201 -14.83 6.09 -4.74
CA HIS A 201 -15.05 5.54 -6.07
C HIS A 201 -16.40 5.97 -6.65
N TYR A 202 -16.40 6.25 -7.95
CA TYR A 202 -17.57 6.42 -8.82
C TYR A 202 -18.58 7.48 -8.36
N VAL A 203 -18.07 8.59 -7.81
CA VAL A 203 -18.86 9.80 -7.49
C VAL A 203 -18.33 11.02 -8.24
N PRO A 204 -19.09 12.13 -8.30
CA PRO A 204 -18.58 13.38 -8.85
C PRO A 204 -17.32 13.85 -8.11
N ARG A 205 -16.40 14.47 -8.84
CA ARG A 205 -15.08 14.89 -8.34
C ARG A 205 -15.12 15.67 -7.02
N ASP A 206 -15.98 16.67 -6.91
CA ASP A 206 -16.05 17.50 -5.69
C ASP A 206 -16.53 16.69 -4.48
N GLU A 207 -17.39 15.69 -4.71
CA GLU A 207 -17.83 14.77 -3.65
C GLU A 207 -16.72 13.81 -3.25
N ALA A 208 -15.95 13.29 -4.21
CA ALA A 208 -14.78 12.46 -3.93
C ALA A 208 -13.79 13.21 -3.04
N TYR A 209 -13.39 14.44 -3.39
CA TYR A 209 -12.50 15.25 -2.56
C TYR A 209 -13.02 15.45 -1.14
N ARG A 210 -14.32 15.73 -0.98
CA ARG A 210 -14.93 15.94 0.33
C ARG A 210 -14.90 14.68 1.20
N MET A 211 -15.18 13.51 0.62
CA MET A 211 -15.17 12.23 1.34
C MET A 211 -13.75 11.75 1.63
N ASP A 212 -12.87 11.85 0.64
CA ASP A 212 -11.46 11.52 0.76
C ASP A 212 -10.80 12.30 1.89
N GLU A 213 -11.09 13.59 2.02
CA GLU A 213 -10.52 14.43 3.07
C GLU A 213 -10.93 13.96 4.48
N VAL A 214 -12.12 13.38 4.66
CA VAL A 214 -12.52 12.78 5.94
C VAL A 214 -11.64 11.58 6.28
N ALA A 215 -11.42 10.69 5.32
CA ALA A 215 -10.55 9.53 5.51
C ALA A 215 -9.09 9.95 5.71
N LEU A 216 -8.59 10.87 4.88
CA LEU A 216 -7.22 11.40 4.97
C LEU A 216 -6.95 12.11 6.29
N GLN A 217 -7.96 12.76 6.88
CA GLN A 217 -7.79 13.36 8.21
C GLN A 217 -7.50 12.30 9.28
N ALA A 218 -8.20 11.17 9.28
CA ALA A 218 -7.90 10.06 10.20
C ALA A 218 -6.51 9.44 9.92
N VAL A 219 -6.11 9.36 8.64
CA VAL A 219 -4.78 8.90 8.22
C VAL A 219 -3.69 9.85 8.72
N ARG A 220 -3.87 11.17 8.63
CA ARG A 220 -2.93 12.19 9.15
C ARG A 220 -2.76 12.09 10.66
N GLU A 221 -3.82 11.76 11.39
CA GLU A 221 -3.81 11.59 12.85
C GLU A 221 -3.35 10.19 13.30
N VAL A 222 -3.02 9.32 12.35
CA VAL A 222 -2.62 7.92 12.57
C VAL A 222 -3.68 7.19 13.41
N ASP A 223 -4.95 7.41 13.08
CA ASP A 223 -6.08 6.90 13.84
C ASP A 223 -6.85 5.82 13.05
N GLY A 224 -6.47 4.57 13.27
CA GLY A 224 -7.10 3.43 12.60
C GLY A 224 -8.57 3.20 12.97
N GLU A 225 -8.96 3.49 14.23
CA GLU A 225 -10.35 3.34 14.67
C GLU A 225 -11.24 4.40 14.04
N ARG A 226 -10.81 5.68 14.10
CA ARG A 226 -11.52 6.79 13.47
C ARG A 226 -11.62 6.61 11.97
N LEU A 227 -10.56 6.11 11.32
CA LEU A 227 -10.58 5.82 9.88
C LEU A 227 -11.70 4.83 9.55
N MET A 228 -11.76 3.70 10.25
CA MET A 228 -12.82 2.72 10.05
C MET A 228 -14.19 3.32 10.37
N GLU A 229 -14.37 3.97 11.51
CA GLU A 229 -15.64 4.56 11.90
C GLU A 229 -16.18 5.50 10.80
N GLU A 230 -15.36 6.44 10.33
CA GLU A 230 -15.78 7.42 9.33
C GLU A 230 -16.03 6.79 7.97
N VAL A 231 -15.21 5.82 7.56
CA VAL A 231 -15.38 5.10 6.30
C VAL A 231 -16.72 4.36 6.25
N PHE A 232 -17.04 3.61 7.31
CA PHE A 232 -18.29 2.85 7.36
C PHE A 232 -19.50 3.72 7.64
N ARG A 233 -19.40 4.74 8.50
CA ARG A 233 -20.51 5.63 8.86
C ARG A 233 -20.96 6.53 7.70
N ARG A 234 -20.04 6.86 6.79
CA ARG A 234 -20.29 7.76 5.66
C ARG A 234 -20.31 7.07 4.30
N ASP A 235 -20.25 5.74 4.28
CA ASP A 235 -20.18 4.94 3.05
C ASP A 235 -19.04 5.38 2.11
N ILE A 236 -17.87 5.71 2.67
CA ILE A 236 -16.68 6.02 1.87
C ILE A 236 -16.18 4.71 1.27
N SER A 237 -16.14 4.61 -0.05
CA SER A 237 -15.78 3.36 -0.73
C SER A 237 -14.26 3.10 -0.80
N MET A 238 -13.51 3.51 0.22
CA MET A 238 -12.07 3.29 0.34
C MET A 238 -11.77 1.78 0.38
N CYS A 239 -11.14 1.25 -0.66
CA CYS A 239 -11.03 -0.21 -0.84
C CYS A 239 -10.10 -0.87 0.18
N GLY A 240 -9.02 -0.19 0.60
CA GLY A 240 -8.02 -0.68 1.55
C GLY A 240 -8.18 -0.14 2.97
N VAL A 241 -9.41 0.08 3.45
CA VAL A 241 -9.65 0.60 4.81
C VAL A 241 -9.04 -0.31 5.90
N MET A 242 -9.18 -1.64 5.77
CA MET A 242 -8.69 -2.60 6.78
C MET A 242 -7.17 -2.69 6.80
N SER A 243 -6.54 -2.72 5.61
CA SER A 243 -5.07 -2.73 5.48
C SER A 243 -4.47 -1.43 5.99
N THR A 244 -5.10 -0.30 5.68
CA THR A 244 -4.66 1.02 6.15
C THR A 244 -4.83 1.13 7.67
N ALA A 245 -6.00 0.81 8.22
CA ALA A 245 -6.23 0.85 9.67
C ALA A 245 -5.23 -0.05 10.44
N THR A 246 -4.96 -1.26 9.94
CA THR A 246 -3.94 -2.17 10.51
C THR A 246 -2.55 -1.52 10.53
N MET A 247 -2.15 -0.86 9.44
CA MET A 247 -0.90 -0.10 9.39
C MET A 247 -0.89 1.02 10.43
N LEU A 248 -1.98 1.80 10.54
CA LEU A 248 -2.06 2.90 11.51
C LEU A 248 -1.98 2.40 12.95
N PHE A 249 -2.60 1.26 13.28
CA PHE A 249 -2.41 0.62 14.59
C PHE A 249 -0.95 0.29 14.85
N ALA A 250 -0.26 -0.34 13.90
CA ALA A 250 1.17 -0.66 14.05
C ALA A 250 2.05 0.58 14.22
N LEU A 251 1.76 1.66 13.48
CA LEU A 251 2.50 2.92 13.54
C LEU A 251 2.30 3.63 14.89
N ARG A 252 1.07 3.67 15.40
CA ARG A 252 0.76 4.28 16.70
C ARG A 252 1.43 3.53 17.86
N GLU A 253 1.49 2.20 17.80
CA GLU A 253 2.21 1.37 18.78
C GLU A 253 3.72 1.68 18.84
N VAL A 254 4.35 2.05 17.72
CA VAL A 254 5.76 2.49 17.68
C VAL A 254 5.93 4.00 17.90
N GLY A 255 4.90 4.69 18.39
CA GLY A 255 4.94 6.10 18.78
C GLY A 255 4.75 7.11 17.65
N ILE A 256 4.41 6.67 16.42
CA ILE A 256 4.13 7.56 15.31
C ILE A 256 2.68 8.03 15.42
N THR A 257 2.48 9.34 15.58
CA THR A 257 1.16 9.95 15.83
C THR A 257 0.75 10.94 14.75
N GLN A 258 1.59 11.15 13.73
CA GLN A 258 1.29 12.02 12.61
C GLN A 258 1.76 11.42 11.28
N GLY A 259 0.92 11.56 10.24
CA GLY A 259 1.22 11.22 8.86
C GLY A 259 1.30 12.48 7.97
N GLU A 260 2.08 12.38 6.90
CA GLU A 260 2.19 13.40 5.86
C GLU A 260 1.40 12.96 4.63
N VAL A 261 0.47 13.78 4.13
CA VAL A 261 -0.17 13.57 2.82
C VAL A 261 0.73 14.21 1.77
N LEU A 262 1.34 13.38 0.93
CA LEU A 262 2.30 13.80 -0.09
C LEU A 262 1.59 14.38 -1.32
N CYS A 263 0.47 13.78 -1.69
CA CYS A 263 -0.39 14.23 -2.78
C CYS A 263 -1.81 13.69 -2.61
N HIS A 264 -2.78 14.36 -3.24
CA HIS A 264 -4.16 13.91 -3.37
C HIS A 264 -4.77 14.44 -4.67
N TYR A 265 -5.26 13.55 -5.52
CA TYR A 265 -5.98 13.90 -6.74
C TYR A 265 -6.96 12.78 -7.13
N THR A 266 -7.75 12.98 -8.17
CA THR A 266 -8.74 12.01 -8.65
C THR A 266 -8.47 11.55 -10.08
N SER A 267 -9.08 10.47 -10.53
CA SER A 267 -9.03 10.07 -11.96
C SER A 267 -9.57 11.15 -12.92
N GLY A 268 -10.33 12.13 -12.43
CA GLY A 268 -10.78 13.29 -13.20
C GLY A 268 -9.72 14.39 -13.36
N ASP A 269 -8.60 14.31 -12.65
CA ASP A 269 -7.47 15.25 -12.74
C ASP A 269 -6.44 14.89 -13.80
N VAL A 270 -6.43 13.62 -14.23
CA VAL A 270 -5.49 13.18 -15.26
C VAL A 270 -5.87 13.77 -16.61
N PRO A 271 -4.92 13.91 -17.55
CA PRO A 271 -5.23 14.40 -18.89
C PRO A 271 -6.38 13.62 -19.54
N GLY A 272 -7.43 14.34 -19.95
CA GLY A 272 -8.63 13.73 -20.54
C GLY A 272 -9.56 13.00 -19.57
N GLY A 273 -9.36 13.16 -18.25
CA GLY A 273 -10.19 12.54 -17.22
C GLY A 273 -11.64 13.04 -17.20
N ASP A 274 -12.57 12.15 -16.85
CA ASP A 274 -13.98 12.47 -16.63
C ASP A 274 -14.21 12.82 -15.16
N THR A 275 -14.85 13.97 -14.88
CA THR A 275 -15.10 14.45 -13.51
C THR A 275 -16.42 13.97 -12.91
N ARG A 276 -17.26 13.26 -13.68
CA ARG A 276 -18.60 12.81 -13.23
C ARG A 276 -18.56 11.57 -12.36
N HIS A 277 -17.62 10.66 -12.61
CA HIS A 277 -17.44 9.42 -11.86
C HIS A 277 -15.94 9.16 -11.70
N VAL A 278 -15.37 9.66 -10.60
CA VAL A 278 -13.94 9.58 -10.36
C VAL A 278 -13.58 8.52 -9.33
N VAL A 279 -12.30 8.15 -9.30
CA VAL A 279 -11.69 7.46 -8.16
C VAL A 279 -10.66 8.38 -7.53
N GLY A 280 -10.64 8.49 -6.21
CA GLY A 280 -9.68 9.28 -5.44
C GLY A 280 -8.37 8.54 -5.19
N TYR A 281 -7.25 9.25 -5.26
CA TYR A 281 -5.89 8.72 -5.08
C TYR A 281 -5.09 9.63 -4.17
N ALA A 282 -4.43 9.06 -3.17
CA ALA A 282 -3.50 9.78 -2.32
C ALA A 282 -2.28 8.93 -2.00
N ALA A 283 -1.17 9.62 -1.76
CA ALA A 283 0.03 9.02 -1.19
C ALA A 283 0.30 9.65 0.17
N CYS A 284 0.66 8.82 1.16
CA CYS A 284 1.03 9.30 2.49
C CYS A 284 2.31 8.65 2.98
N ALA A 285 3.05 9.36 3.84
CA ALA A 285 4.27 8.87 4.47
C ALA A 285 4.25 9.03 5.98
N PHE A 286 4.88 8.09 6.67
CA PHE A 286 4.94 8.02 8.12
C PHE A 286 6.38 7.76 8.57
N TYR A 287 6.91 8.67 9.37
CA TYR A 287 8.30 8.66 9.81
C TYR A 287 8.38 8.47 11.32
N ALA A 288 9.35 7.69 11.78
CA ALA A 288 9.74 7.68 13.18
C ALA A 288 10.27 9.07 13.57
N THR A 289 9.77 9.62 14.67
CA THR A 289 10.36 10.82 15.28
C THR A 289 11.74 10.46 15.81
N LYS A 290 12.75 11.30 15.50
CA LYS A 290 14.11 11.14 16.02
C LYS A 290 14.17 11.26 17.54
#